data_AF-A0A0Q0VNW6-F1
#
_entry.id   AF-A0A0Q0VNW6-F1
#
_cell.length_a   1.000
_cell.length_b   1.000
_cell.length_c   1.000
_cell.angle_alpha   90.00
_cell.angle_beta   90.00
_cell.angle_gamma   90.00
#
_symmetry.space_group_name_H-M   'P 1'
#
loop_
_entity.id
_entity.type
_entity.pdbx_description
1 polymer ?
#
loop_
_entity_poly.entity_id
_entity_poly.type
_entity_poly.pdbx_seq_one_letter_code
_entity_poly.pdbx_strand_id
1 'polypeptide(L)'
;MSRKYFLYISGKNIIKEYTPRMKLNDKKIKYIIREKIKRRLSTEIAKEMKISTGYVNYIYKKYKEDGEYIINNKGKPKIITDNEIDTVKNIKIK
;
A
#
# COMPACT_ATOMS: atom_id res chain seq x y z
N MET A 1 -10.63 19.51 13.66
CA MET A 1 -10.97 19.75 12.23
C MET A 1 -10.58 18.54 11.40
N SER A 2 -11.50 17.98 10.60
CA SER A 2 -11.20 16.88 9.67
C SER A 2 -10.70 17.45 8.33
N ARG A 3 -9.58 16.96 7.81
CA ARG A 3 -9.05 17.37 6.49
C ARG A 3 -9.93 16.76 5.39
N LYS A 4 -10.51 17.61 4.53
CA LYS A 4 -11.22 17.19 3.31
C LYS A 4 -10.21 17.04 2.18
N TYR A 5 -10.29 15.95 1.42
CA TYR A 5 -9.43 15.70 0.28
C TYR A 5 -10.28 15.67 -0.98
N PHE A 6 -9.75 16.16 -2.09
CA PHE A 6 -10.43 16.16 -3.38
C PHE A 6 -9.54 15.48 -4.41
N LEU A 7 -10.12 14.59 -5.23
CA LEU A 7 -9.43 13.91 -6.32
C LEU A 7 -9.84 14.54 -7.65
N TYR A 8 -8.85 14.97 -8.43
CA TYR A 8 -9.03 15.46 -9.78
C TYR A 8 -8.92 14.30 -10.79
N ILE A 9 -9.98 14.07 -11.57
CA ILE A 9 -10.01 13.05 -12.62
C ILE A 9 -9.78 13.75 -13.97
N SER A 10 -8.52 13.81 -14.40
CA SER A 10 -8.10 14.57 -15.59
C SER A 10 -8.81 14.15 -16.89
N GLY A 11 -9.19 12.88 -17.04
CA GLY A 11 -9.89 12.41 -18.25
C GLY A 11 -11.36 12.83 -18.33
N LYS A 12 -11.93 13.42 -17.27
CA LYS A 12 -13.34 13.84 -17.22
C LYS A 12 -13.52 15.29 -16.77
N ASN A 13 -12.44 15.98 -16.40
CA ASN A 13 -12.45 17.32 -15.79
C ASN A 13 -13.40 17.45 -14.58
N ILE A 14 -13.46 16.42 -13.72
CA ILE A 14 -14.30 16.40 -12.52
C ILE A 14 -13.43 16.39 -11.26
N ILE A 15 -13.79 17.22 -10.28
CA ILE A 15 -13.25 17.20 -8.92
C ILE A 15 -14.28 16.49 -8.02
N LYS A 16 -13.88 15.41 -7.34
CA LYS A 16 -14.74 14.69 -6.38
C LYS A 16 -14.13 14.72 -4.99
N GLU A 17 -14.97 14.89 -3.97
CA GLU A 17 -14.54 14.67 -2.59
C GLU A 17 -14.09 13.21 -2.45
N TYR A 18 -12.85 13.05 -1.99
CA TYR A 18 -12.17 11.77 -1.87
C TYR A 18 -11.93 11.52 -0.39
N THR A 19 -12.48 10.42 0.11
CA THR A 19 -12.07 9.93 1.42
C THR A 19 -10.78 9.12 1.22
N PRO A 20 -9.61 9.57 1.73
CA PRO A 20 -8.41 8.77 1.60
C PRO A 20 -8.63 7.42 2.24
N ARG A 21 -8.49 6.36 1.44
CA ARG A 21 -8.46 5.00 1.98
C ARG A 21 -7.34 4.96 3.02
N MET A 22 -7.70 4.62 4.25
CA MET A 22 -6.74 4.50 5.34
C MET A 22 -5.63 3.55 4.90
N LYS A 23 -4.40 4.06 4.79
CA LYS A 23 -3.25 3.27 4.34
C LYS A 23 -3.06 2.15 5.36
N LEU A 24 -3.24 0.88 4.96
CA LEU A 24 -2.98 -0.23 5.87
C LEU A 24 -1.50 -0.22 6.23
N ASN A 25 -1.22 -0.42 7.52
CA ASN A 25 0.14 -0.62 8.01
C ASN A 25 0.42 -2.13 8.02
N ASP A 26 1.69 -2.54 7.93
CA ASP A 26 2.07 -3.97 7.89
C ASP A 26 1.54 -4.75 9.10
N LYS A 27 1.50 -4.11 10.28
CA LYS A 27 0.87 -4.68 11.49
C LYS A 27 -0.59 -5.08 11.26
N LYS A 28 -1.35 -4.24 10.55
CA LYS A 28 -2.77 -4.48 10.26
C LYS A 28 -2.96 -5.63 9.27
N ILE A 29 -2.07 -5.77 8.30
CA ILE A 29 -2.10 -6.86 7.31
C ILE A 29 -1.74 -8.18 7.98
N LYS A 30 -0.68 -8.21 8.79
CA LYS A 30 -0.31 -9.38 9.59
C LYS A 30 -1.46 -9.83 10.48
N TYR A 31 -2.16 -8.87 11.10
CA TYR A 31 -3.37 -9.17 11.88
C TYR A 31 -4.47 -9.83 11.03
N ILE A 32 -4.81 -9.24 9.87
CA ILE A 32 -5.83 -9.79 8.96
C ILE A 32 -5.49 -11.22 8.54
N ILE A 33 -4.26 -11.48 8.13
CA ILE A 33 -3.79 -12.81 7.74
C ILE A 33 -3.94 -13.80 8.90
N ARG A 34 -3.46 -13.42 10.10
CA ARG A 34 -3.54 -14.26 11.30
C ARG A 34 -4.99 -14.63 11.65
N GLU A 35 -5.91 -13.68 11.63
CA GLU A 35 -7.32 -13.95 11.94
C GLU A 35 -8.03 -14.76 10.84
N LYS A 36 -7.65 -14.59 9.57
CA LYS A 36 -8.14 -15.43 8.46
C LYS A 36 -7.64 -16.87 8.55
N ILE A 37 -6.40 -17.09 9.01
CA ILE A 37 -5.87 -18.44 9.28
C ILE A 37 -6.69 -19.12 10.39
N LYS A 38 -7.11 -18.36 11.41
CA LYS A 38 -8.05 -18.82 12.47
C LYS A 38 -9.49 -19.00 11.99
N ARG A 39 -9.77 -18.88 10.69
CA ARG A 39 -11.10 -19.01 10.08
C ARG A 39 -12.14 -17.99 10.54
N ARG A 40 -11.72 -16.82 11.07
CA ARG A 40 -12.67 -15.73 11.36
C ARG A 40 -13.29 -15.19 10.08
N LEU A 41 -14.53 -14.69 10.21
CA LEU A 41 -15.29 -14.14 9.10
C LEU A 41 -14.68 -12.83 8.61
N SER A 42 -14.57 -12.68 7.29
CA SER A 42 -14.00 -11.47 6.67
C SER A 42 -14.80 -10.21 7.02
N THR A 43 -16.11 -10.34 7.26
CA THR A 43 -17.01 -9.24 7.62
C THR A 43 -16.70 -8.67 9.00
N GLU A 44 -16.36 -9.53 9.97
CA GLU A 44 -15.97 -9.12 11.32
C GLU A 44 -14.62 -8.40 11.30
N ILE A 45 -13.64 -9.01 10.64
CA ILE A 45 -12.30 -8.43 10.45
C ILE A 45 -12.39 -7.08 9.76
N ALA A 46 -13.26 -6.95 8.74
CA ALA A 46 -13.49 -5.70 8.03
C ALA A 46 -14.05 -4.59 8.94
N LYS A 47 -15.02 -4.93 9.81
CA LYS A 47 -15.60 -3.99 10.79
C LYS A 47 -14.54 -3.53 11.80
N GLU A 48 -13.78 -4.47 12.38
CA GLU A 48 -12.73 -4.17 13.36
C GLU A 48 -11.63 -3.28 12.76
N MET A 49 -11.22 -3.59 11.52
CA MET A 49 -10.11 -2.90 10.86
C MET A 49 -10.54 -1.65 10.10
N LYS A 50 -11.86 -1.37 10.05
CA LYS A 50 -12.49 -0.26 9.30
C LYS A 50 -12.09 -0.24 7.83
N ILE A 51 -12.19 -1.39 7.17
CA ILE A 51 -11.91 -1.57 5.73
C ILE A 51 -13.02 -2.37 5.06
N SER A 52 -13.01 -2.45 3.73
CA SER A 52 -13.99 -3.26 3.03
C SER A 52 -13.70 -4.76 3.16
N THR A 53 -14.76 -5.56 3.23
CA THR A 53 -14.68 -7.03 3.22
C THR A 53 -13.96 -7.56 1.98
N GLY A 54 -14.18 -6.93 0.83
CA GLY A 54 -13.48 -7.27 -0.41
C GLY A 54 -11.97 -7.09 -0.29
N TYR A 55 -11.51 -6.06 0.44
CA TYR A 55 -10.09 -5.83 0.63
C TYR A 55 -9.45 -6.82 1.60
N VAL A 56 -10.15 -7.23 2.66
CA VAL A 56 -9.73 -8.36 3.53
C VAL A 56 -9.52 -9.63 2.70
N ASN A 57 -10.48 -9.95 1.81
CA ASN A 57 -10.38 -11.12 0.95
C ASN A 57 -9.22 -11.02 -0.04
N TYR A 58 -9.01 -9.83 -0.63
CA TYR A 58 -7.88 -9.58 -1.52
C TYR A 58 -6.54 -9.80 -0.82
N ILE A 59 -6.36 -9.25 0.39
CA ILE A 59 -5.13 -9.43 1.19
C ILE A 59 -4.87 -10.92 1.43
N TYR A 60 -5.90 -11.67 1.84
CA TYR A 60 -5.74 -13.08 2.14
C TYR A 60 -5.50 -13.94 0.88
N LYS A 61 -6.16 -13.62 -0.24
CA LYS A 61 -5.90 -14.25 -1.54
C LYS A 61 -4.46 -14.04 -1.95
N LYS A 62 -3.96 -12.81 -1.87
CA LYS A 62 -2.58 -12.47 -2.19
C LYS A 62 -1.57 -13.18 -1.31
N TYR A 63 -1.81 -13.24 0.00
CA TYR A 63 -0.99 -14.04 0.91
C TYR A 63 -0.95 -15.53 0.53
N LYS A 64 -2.08 -16.12 0.10
CA LYS A 64 -2.12 -17.53 -0.34
C LYS A 64 -1.36 -17.79 -1.65
N GLU A 65 -1.36 -16.83 -2.56
CA GLU A 65 -0.66 -16.94 -3.85
C GLU A 65 0.85 -16.76 -3.67
N ASP A 66 1.26 -15.73 -2.94
CA ASP A 66 2.64 -15.25 -2.92
C ASP A 66 3.41 -15.68 -1.64
N GLY A 67 2.74 -16.31 -0.67
CA GLY A 67 3.31 -16.70 0.64
C GLY A 67 3.54 -15.53 1.60
N GLU A 68 3.69 -14.31 1.08
CA GLU A 68 3.77 -13.07 1.84
C GLU A 68 2.88 -11.98 1.24
N TYR A 69 2.35 -11.10 2.08
CA TYR A 69 1.74 -9.85 1.62
C TYR A 69 2.65 -8.69 1.99
N ILE A 70 3.40 -8.19 1.01
CA ILE A 70 4.23 -6.99 1.15
C ILE A 70 3.44 -5.82 0.56
N ILE A 71 3.22 -4.76 1.34
CA ILE A 71 2.76 -3.51 0.76
C ILE A 71 3.89 -3.01 -0.12
N ASN A 72 3.69 -3.01 -1.44
CA ASN A 72 4.60 -2.39 -2.39
C ASN A 72 4.62 -0.86 -2.21
N ASN A 73 5.23 -0.39 -1.11
CA ASN A 73 5.56 1.01 -0.84
C ASN A 73 7.02 1.32 -1.18
N LYS A 74 7.82 0.32 -1.57
CA LYS A 74 9.15 0.59 -2.09
C LYS A 74 8.96 1.13 -3.50
N GLY A 75 9.04 2.46 -3.64
CA GLY A 75 9.34 3.07 -4.93
C GLY A 75 10.46 2.26 -5.57
N LYS A 76 10.29 1.88 -6.84
CA LYS A 76 11.31 1.12 -7.56
C LYS A 76 12.65 1.81 -7.29
N PRO A 77 13.70 1.11 -6.82
CA PRO A 77 15.00 1.72 -6.67
C PRO A 77 15.36 2.36 -8.01
N LYS A 78 15.66 3.66 -8.00
CA LYS A 78 16.13 4.33 -9.21
C LYS A 78 17.38 3.57 -9.64
N ILE A 79 17.32 2.94 -10.81
CA ILE A 79 18.48 2.29 -11.40
C ILE A 79 19.46 3.43 -11.70
N ILE A 80 20.53 3.51 -10.93
CA ILE A 80 21.60 4.48 -11.12
C ILE A 80 22.34 4.02 -12.38
N THR A 81 22.42 4.88 -13.40
CA THR A 81 23.19 4.58 -14.62
C THR A 81 24.68 4.75 -14.37
N ASP A 82 25.53 4.05 -15.14
CA ASP A 82 26.99 4.08 -14.95
C ASP A 82 27.57 5.51 -14.95
N ASN A 83 26.96 6.42 -15.72
CA ASN A 83 27.31 7.84 -15.75
C ASN A 83 27.10 8.57 -14.40
N GLU A 84 26.06 8.20 -13.64
CA GLU A 84 25.78 8.75 -12.30
C GLU A 84 26.76 8.17 -11.25
N ILE A 85 27.31 6.97 -11.48
CA ILE A 85 28.31 6.35 -10.61
C ILE A 85 29.68 7.03 -10.77
N ASP A 86 30.08 7.35 -11.99
CA ASP A 86 31.37 8.00 -12.28
C ASP A 86 31.43 9.46 -11.79
N THR A 87 30.30 10.17 -11.81
CA THR A 87 30.24 11.53 -11.24
C THR A 87 30.49 11.53 -9.73
N VAL A 88 29.98 10.52 -9.00
CA VAL A 88 30.18 10.43 -7.55
C VAL A 88 31.62 10.01 -7.19
N LYS A 89 32.25 9.15 -7.98
CA LYS A 89 33.65 8.73 -7.77
C LYS A 89 34.64 9.88 -7.95
N ASN A 90 34.41 10.75 -8.94
CA ASN A 90 35.29 11.89 -9.23
C ASN A 90 35.20 13.03 -8.20
N ILE A 91 34.14 13.07 -7.37
CA ILE A 91 33.99 14.09 -6.32
C ILE A 91 34.84 13.77 -5.07
N LYS A 92 35.21 12.50 -4.86
CA LYS A 92 35.97 12.06 -3.67
C LYS A 92 37.48 12.28 -3.75
N ILE A 93 37.99 12.85 -4.84
CA ILE A 93 39.42 13.16 -5.01
C ILE A 93 39.54 14.68 -5.13
N LYS A 94 39.61 15.36 -3.99
CA LYS A 94 40.22 16.68 -3.86
C LYS A 94 40.82 16.82 -2.47
#